data_AF-A0A812LCF0-F1
#
_entry.id   AF-A0A812LCF0-F1
#
_cell.length_a   1.000
_cell.length_b   1.000
_cell.length_c   1.000
_cell.angle_alpha   90.00
_cell.angle_beta   90.00
_cell.angle_gamma   90.00
#
_symmetry.space_group_name_H-M   'P 1'
#
loop_
_entity.id
_entity.type
_entity.pdbx_description
1 polymer ?
#
loop_
_entity_poly.entity_id
_entity_poly.type
_entity_poly.pdbx_seq_one_letter_code
_entity_poly.pdbx_strand_id
1 'polypeptide(L)'
;MQPTAQRLLLGLLCSAWSCSGFTEESNALNFVQRKVLPRVAPAPNNSTAQSELLSQPWLLHHKYIFACHHKAGVYLLDTLFKMVFYALGAKEGDMGRWIQPCYPFTCLFPEAPLQIWIDLYSAERAQEAREAAGAKGIRVVGIVRDPVSMIVSAYCYHHRGMEPYNAMFYPEGTLLQLGPKEGLKFVAERMLALIENMTSAFEQPVNDTFHLVYEKVAGSSQGFDEQVEEMMSFLFEDHLTSEQHSLLLNVTKFADLNRFPRDSSDSSHMNDEECEEEVSKYVPSLHPELLSRYRSFQERLGYAVT
;
A
#
# COMPACT_ATOMS: atom_id res chain seq x y z
N MET A 1 51.88 -11.28 16.76
CA MET A 1 50.92 -11.34 15.65
C MET A 1 49.60 -10.76 16.15
N GLN A 2 49.35 -9.49 15.86
CA GLN A 2 48.13 -8.76 16.18
C GLN A 2 47.36 -8.53 14.87
N PRO A 3 46.02 -8.67 14.83
CA PRO A 3 45.26 -8.23 13.68
C PRO A 3 44.88 -6.75 13.85
N THR A 4 45.43 -5.93 12.96
CA THR A 4 45.11 -4.52 12.76
C THR A 4 43.74 -4.38 12.10
N ALA A 5 42.92 -3.51 12.67
CA ALA A 5 41.65 -3.06 12.12
C ALA A 5 41.82 -2.31 10.79
N GLN A 6 40.95 -2.60 9.82
CA GLN A 6 40.74 -1.75 8.65
C GLN A 6 39.30 -1.22 8.68
N ARG A 7 39.18 0.05 9.10
CA ARG A 7 38.07 0.97 8.82
C ARG A 7 38.38 1.66 7.48
N LEU A 8 37.49 1.52 6.49
CA LEU A 8 37.38 2.27 5.21
C LEU A 8 36.35 1.45 4.38
N LEU A 9 35.20 1.91 3.86
CA LEU A 9 34.68 3.22 3.50
C LEU A 9 33.19 3.32 3.94
N LEU A 10 32.85 4.36 4.69
CA LEU A 10 31.50 4.93 4.73
C LEU A 10 31.57 6.16 3.81
N GLY A 11 31.22 5.97 2.55
CA GLY A 11 31.27 7.04 1.54
C GLY A 11 30.31 6.73 0.41
N LEU A 12 29.32 7.61 0.24
CA LEU A 12 28.43 7.74 -0.93
C LEU A 12 27.42 6.61 -1.15
N LEU A 13 26.39 6.55 -0.30
CA LEU A 13 25.06 6.04 -0.68
C LEU A 13 24.00 7.05 -0.23
N CYS A 14 23.90 8.14 -0.99
CA CYS A 14 22.82 9.12 -0.91
C CYS A 14 22.43 9.45 -2.36
N SER A 15 21.94 8.43 -3.08
CA SER A 15 21.39 8.57 -4.43
C SER A 15 19.87 8.51 -4.34
N ALA A 16 19.27 9.69 -4.43
CA ALA A 16 17.95 9.95 -5.02
C ALA A 16 16.93 8.80 -4.99
N TRP A 17 16.43 8.46 -3.80
CA TRP A 17 15.10 7.87 -3.69
C TRP A 17 14.09 8.97 -4.01
N SER A 18 13.32 8.78 -5.08
CA SER A 18 12.53 9.85 -5.68
C SER A 18 11.37 10.28 -4.78
N CYS A 19 11.52 11.44 -4.14
CA CYS A 19 10.42 12.24 -3.58
C CYS A 19 9.45 12.79 -4.66
N SER A 20 9.46 12.27 -5.90
CA SER A 20 8.55 12.74 -6.96
C SER A 20 7.08 12.41 -6.67
N GLY A 21 6.80 11.39 -5.87
CA GLY A 21 5.43 11.10 -5.41
C GLY A 21 4.85 12.14 -4.43
N PHE A 22 5.70 12.94 -3.75
CA PHE A 22 5.24 13.89 -2.73
C PHE A 22 4.51 15.11 -3.34
N THR A 23 4.91 15.54 -4.53
CA THR A 23 4.27 16.67 -5.23
C THR A 23 2.90 16.31 -5.83
N GLU A 24 2.69 15.05 -6.19
CA GLU A 24 1.47 14.58 -6.85
C GLU A 24 0.38 14.19 -5.86
N GLU A 25 0.75 13.51 -4.76
CA GLU A 25 -0.15 13.27 -3.62
C GLU A 25 -0.72 14.58 -3.07
N SER A 26 0.10 15.64 -3.06
CA SER A 26 -0.32 16.98 -2.69
C SER A 26 -1.46 17.52 -3.57
N ASN A 27 -1.59 17.12 -4.85
CA ASN A 27 -2.64 17.62 -5.75
C ASN A 27 -4.00 16.96 -5.51
N ALA A 28 -4.03 15.63 -5.33
CA ALA A 28 -5.27 14.92 -4.96
C ALA A 28 -5.75 15.36 -3.56
N LEU A 29 -4.81 15.54 -2.62
CA LEU A 29 -5.12 16.06 -1.30
C LEU A 29 -5.62 17.50 -1.34
N ASN A 30 -4.95 18.37 -2.10
CA ASN A 30 -5.39 19.74 -2.32
C ASN A 30 -6.77 19.76 -2.99
N PHE A 31 -7.07 18.81 -3.87
CA PHE A 31 -8.39 18.71 -4.48
C PHE A 31 -9.46 18.37 -3.43
N VAL A 32 -9.26 17.33 -2.63
CA VAL A 32 -10.20 16.95 -1.56
C VAL A 32 -10.36 18.09 -0.54
N GLN A 33 -9.25 18.66 -0.07
CA GLN A 33 -9.25 19.77 0.89
C GLN A 33 -9.89 21.05 0.33
N ARG A 34 -9.75 21.35 -0.96
CA ARG A 34 -10.30 22.58 -1.58
C ARG A 34 -11.72 22.42 -2.10
N LYS A 35 -12.11 21.23 -2.56
CA LYS A 35 -13.36 21.01 -3.30
C LYS A 35 -14.38 20.19 -2.53
N VAL A 36 -13.95 19.29 -1.65
CA VAL A 36 -14.83 18.30 -1.02
C VAL A 36 -15.07 18.63 0.45
N LEU A 37 -14.03 19.02 1.18
CA LEU A 37 -14.20 19.54 2.53
C LEU A 37 -14.69 20.99 2.42
N PRO A 38 -15.90 21.35 2.90
CA PRO A 38 -16.31 22.75 2.97
C PRO A 38 -15.21 23.49 3.73
N ARG A 39 -14.81 24.69 3.29
CA ARG A 39 -13.72 25.49 3.91
C ARG A 39 -13.83 25.45 5.43
N VAL A 40 -13.18 24.46 6.05
CA VAL A 40 -13.03 24.40 7.50
C VAL A 40 -12.08 25.56 7.75
N ALA A 41 -12.58 26.56 8.47
CA ALA A 41 -11.79 27.75 8.77
C ALA A 41 -10.40 27.30 9.26
N PRO A 42 -9.30 27.92 8.77
CA PRO A 42 -7.96 27.49 9.12
C PRO A 42 -7.86 27.37 10.64
N ALA A 43 -7.58 26.16 11.12
CA ALA A 43 -7.55 25.87 12.54
C ALA A 43 -6.52 26.80 13.22
N PRO A 44 -6.85 27.42 14.36
CA PRO A 44 -5.90 28.25 15.08
C PRO A 44 -4.65 27.41 15.42
N ASN A 45 -3.47 28.00 15.19
CA ASN A 45 -2.19 27.43 15.63
C ASN A 45 -2.24 27.22 17.15
N ASN A 46 -2.28 25.96 17.62
CA ASN A 46 -1.60 25.44 18.82
C ASN A 46 -2.18 24.10 19.29
N SER A 47 -1.42 23.44 20.16
CA SER A 47 -1.54 22.10 20.78
C SER A 47 -2.93 21.57 21.19
N THR A 48 -3.98 22.38 21.23
CA THR A 48 -5.35 21.94 21.57
C THR A 48 -5.96 21.00 20.53
N ALA A 49 -5.60 21.15 19.24
CA ALA A 49 -6.24 20.37 18.19
C ALA A 49 -5.86 18.87 18.18
N GLN A 50 -4.70 18.49 18.71
CA GLN A 50 -4.34 17.06 18.84
C GLN A 50 -5.21 16.36 19.90
N SER A 51 -5.72 17.12 20.87
CA SER A 51 -6.66 16.64 21.88
C SER A 51 -8.05 16.31 21.30
N GLU A 52 -8.46 16.93 20.19
CA GLU A 52 -9.79 16.72 19.58
C GLU A 52 -9.85 15.47 18.69
N LEU A 53 -8.73 15.06 18.10
CA LEU A 53 -8.66 13.81 17.35
C LEU A 53 -8.59 12.61 18.30
N LEU A 54 -7.79 12.71 19.35
CA LEU A 54 -7.65 11.64 20.34
C LEU A 54 -8.92 11.42 21.17
N SER A 55 -9.87 12.36 21.16
CA SER A 55 -11.18 12.19 21.79
C SER A 55 -12.23 11.55 20.88
N GLN A 56 -11.90 11.29 19.60
CA GLN A 56 -12.83 10.62 18.69
C GLN A 56 -13.10 9.18 19.16
N PRO A 57 -14.37 8.74 19.26
CA PRO A 57 -14.71 7.41 19.77
C PRO A 57 -13.95 6.28 19.07
N TRP A 58 -13.92 6.31 17.73
CA TRP A 58 -13.24 5.30 16.93
C TRP A 58 -11.72 5.23 17.20
N LEU A 59 -11.07 6.33 17.59
CA LEU A 59 -9.64 6.34 17.96
C LEU A 59 -9.38 5.91 19.41
N LEU A 60 -10.38 5.94 20.28
CA LEU A 60 -10.26 5.41 21.64
C LEU A 60 -10.24 3.88 21.62
N HIS A 61 -10.98 3.27 20.70
CA HIS A 61 -11.17 1.83 20.66
C HIS A 61 -10.07 1.07 19.95
N HIS A 62 -9.48 1.57 18.86
CA HIS A 62 -8.55 0.78 18.04
C HIS A 62 -7.31 1.57 17.59
N LYS A 63 -6.24 0.84 17.25
CA LYS A 63 -5.17 1.33 16.37
C LYS A 63 -5.47 0.91 14.94
N TYR A 64 -5.31 1.80 13.98
CA TYR A 64 -5.67 1.54 12.57
C TYR A 64 -4.43 1.32 11.74
N ILE A 65 -4.40 0.23 10.98
CA ILE A 65 -3.28 -0.12 10.11
C ILE A 65 -3.83 -0.40 8.71
N PHE A 66 -3.35 0.33 7.71
CA PHE A 66 -3.55 0.00 6.30
C PHE A 66 -2.29 -0.71 5.83
N ALA A 67 -2.41 -1.90 5.26
CA ALA A 67 -1.29 -2.73 4.88
C ALA A 67 -1.33 -3.04 3.37
N CYS A 68 -0.25 -2.70 2.67
CA CYS A 68 -0.13 -3.02 1.26
C CYS A 68 1.27 -3.53 0.91
N HIS A 69 1.32 -4.23 -0.20
CA HIS A 69 2.55 -4.81 -0.73
C HIS A 69 2.74 -4.32 -2.16
N HIS A 70 4.00 -4.27 -2.60
CA HIS A 70 4.40 -3.74 -3.89
C HIS A 70 3.62 -4.41 -5.01
N LYS A 71 3.00 -3.58 -5.86
CA LYS A 71 2.08 -3.99 -6.94
C LYS A 71 0.74 -4.61 -6.53
N ALA A 72 0.40 -4.68 -5.25
CA ALA A 72 -0.94 -5.10 -4.81
C ALA A 72 -2.00 -3.98 -4.87
N GLY A 73 -1.63 -2.76 -5.28
CA GLY A 73 -2.52 -1.59 -5.26
C GLY A 73 -2.18 -0.56 -4.18
N VAL A 74 -0.88 -0.40 -3.88
CA VAL A 74 -0.34 0.55 -2.87
C VAL A 74 -0.96 1.94 -2.99
N TYR A 75 -0.97 2.52 -4.19
CA TYR A 75 -1.49 3.86 -4.41
C TYR A 75 -2.98 3.98 -4.08
N LEU A 76 -3.77 2.98 -4.49
CA LEU A 76 -5.21 2.95 -4.23
C LEU A 76 -5.49 2.91 -2.73
N LEU A 77 -4.81 2.00 -2.02
CA LEU A 77 -4.99 1.85 -0.57
C LEU A 77 -4.50 3.08 0.21
N ASP A 78 -3.36 3.66 -0.17
CA ASP A 78 -2.84 4.89 0.45
C ASP A 78 -3.77 6.09 0.21
N THR A 79 -4.35 6.19 -0.98
CA THR A 79 -5.35 7.23 -1.29
C THR A 79 -6.60 7.06 -0.44
N LEU A 80 -7.12 5.83 -0.30
CA LEU A 80 -8.25 5.52 0.57
C LEU A 80 -7.94 5.86 2.04
N PHE A 81 -6.78 5.41 2.55
CA PHE A 81 -6.30 5.72 3.90
C PHE A 81 -6.34 7.23 4.17
N LYS A 82 -5.71 8.02 3.29
CA LYS A 82 -5.68 9.49 3.41
C LYS A 82 -7.08 10.08 3.33
N MET A 83 -7.88 9.72 2.33
CA MET A 83 -9.23 10.29 2.14
C MET A 83 -10.13 10.05 3.35
N VAL A 84 -10.12 8.83 3.90
CA VAL A 84 -10.92 8.45 5.05
C VAL A 84 -10.54 9.29 6.27
N PHE A 85 -9.26 9.29 6.63
CA PHE A 85 -8.84 9.92 7.87
C PHE A 85 -8.79 11.45 7.79
N TYR A 86 -8.45 12.03 6.63
CA TYR A 86 -8.58 13.48 6.44
C TYR A 86 -10.04 13.94 6.53
N ALA A 87 -11.00 13.17 6.00
CA ALA A 87 -12.41 13.50 6.12
C ALA A 87 -12.93 13.42 7.56
N LEU A 88 -12.31 12.59 8.41
CA LEU A 88 -12.55 12.54 9.85
C LEU A 88 -11.73 13.55 10.66
N GLY A 89 -11.00 14.45 9.99
CA GLY A 89 -10.25 15.53 10.63
C GLY A 89 -8.85 15.17 11.11
N ALA A 90 -8.32 14.00 10.76
CA ALA A 90 -6.93 13.67 11.01
C ALA A 90 -5.99 14.64 10.26
N LYS A 91 -4.81 14.91 10.84
CA LYS A 91 -3.76 15.71 10.22
C LYS A 91 -2.61 14.82 9.80
N GLU A 92 -1.68 15.39 9.04
CA GLU A 92 -0.50 14.67 8.55
C GLU A 92 0.31 14.02 9.70
N GLY A 93 0.51 14.73 10.82
CA GLY A 93 1.22 14.19 11.98
C GLY A 93 0.49 13.08 12.74
N ASP A 94 -0.80 12.87 12.48
CA ASP A 94 -1.61 11.81 13.09
C ASP A 94 -1.55 10.51 12.26
N MET A 95 -0.88 10.54 11.10
CA MET A 95 -0.79 9.45 10.15
C MET A 95 0.66 9.06 9.90
N GLY A 96 1.01 7.87 10.34
CA GLY A 96 2.32 7.28 10.18
C GLY A 96 2.44 6.52 8.88
N ARG A 97 3.65 6.51 8.32
CA ARG A 97 4.02 5.71 7.15
C ARG A 97 5.21 4.84 7.50
N TRP A 98 5.11 3.56 7.23
CA TRP A 98 6.18 2.58 7.42
C TRP A 98 6.42 1.87 6.10
N ILE A 99 7.67 1.84 5.65
CA ILE A 99 8.06 1.20 4.39
C ILE A 99 9.26 0.31 4.65
N GLN A 100 9.36 -0.84 3.99
CA GLN A 100 10.55 -1.69 4.05
C GLN A 100 11.42 -1.54 2.79
N PRO A 101 12.73 -1.20 2.93
CA PRO A 101 13.43 -0.79 4.14
C PRO A 101 13.01 0.60 4.64
N CYS A 102 13.05 0.77 5.97
CA CYS A 102 12.67 1.99 6.64
C CYS A 102 13.87 2.93 6.76
N TYR A 103 13.81 4.07 6.10
CA TYR A 103 14.82 5.13 6.16
C TYR A 103 14.24 6.37 6.85
N PRO A 104 15.08 7.27 7.43
CA PRO A 104 14.62 8.47 8.12
C PRO A 104 13.69 9.40 7.32
N PHE A 105 13.69 9.29 6.00
CA PHE A 105 12.87 10.12 5.10
C PHE A 105 11.72 9.36 4.43
N THR A 106 11.65 8.03 4.60
CA THR A 106 10.59 7.19 4.01
C THR A 106 9.57 6.76 5.06
N CYS A 107 10.02 6.53 6.29
CA CYS A 107 9.15 6.32 7.43
C CYS A 107 8.84 7.64 8.13
N LEU A 108 7.56 7.92 8.31
CA LEU A 108 7.07 9.15 8.92
C LEU A 108 6.20 8.80 10.12
N PHE A 109 6.34 9.58 11.19
CA PHE A 109 5.51 9.50 12.41
C PHE A 109 5.25 8.06 12.89
N PRO A 110 6.30 7.29 13.27
CA PRO A 110 6.15 5.86 13.55
C PRO A 110 5.22 5.54 14.73
N GLU A 111 5.02 6.50 15.63
CA GLU A 111 4.15 6.39 16.80
C GLU A 111 2.71 6.87 16.54
N ALA A 112 2.39 7.30 15.32
CA ALA A 112 1.05 7.75 14.97
C ALA A 112 0.00 6.64 15.14
N PRO A 113 -1.21 6.95 15.62
CA PRO A 113 -2.26 5.95 15.85
C PRO A 113 -2.90 5.42 14.56
N LEU A 114 -2.77 6.16 13.46
CA LEU A 114 -3.18 5.77 12.11
C LEU A 114 -1.91 5.44 11.35
N GLN A 115 -1.80 4.25 10.77
CA GLN A 115 -0.58 3.84 10.10
C GLN A 115 -0.86 3.23 8.74
N ILE A 116 -0.02 3.53 7.76
CA ILE A 116 0.07 2.75 6.53
C ILE A 116 1.42 2.04 6.46
N TRP A 117 1.40 0.74 6.26
CA TRP A 117 2.56 -0.14 6.19
C TRP A 117 2.69 -0.69 4.77
N ILE A 118 3.84 -0.42 4.15
CA ILE A 118 4.15 -0.79 2.77
C ILE A 118 5.30 -1.80 2.79
N ASP A 119 5.09 -2.97 2.21
CA ASP A 119 6.07 -4.07 2.08
C ASP A 119 6.55 -4.70 3.39
N LEU A 120 6.02 -4.25 4.53
CA LEU A 120 6.42 -4.68 5.87
C LEU A 120 5.44 -5.68 6.49
N TYR A 121 4.15 -5.59 6.16
CA TYR A 121 3.10 -6.32 6.88
C TYR A 121 3.20 -7.84 6.60
N SER A 122 3.21 -8.64 7.66
CA SER A 122 3.31 -10.10 7.66
C SER A 122 2.53 -10.66 8.85
N ALA A 123 2.34 -11.98 8.94
CA ALA A 123 1.72 -12.61 10.11
C ALA A 123 2.45 -12.29 11.43
N GLU A 124 3.79 -12.27 11.42
CA GLU A 124 4.61 -11.90 12.57
C GLU A 124 4.38 -10.43 12.96
N ARG A 125 4.44 -9.52 11.98
CA ARG A 125 4.21 -8.10 12.23
C ARG A 125 2.77 -7.78 12.66
N ALA A 126 1.80 -8.55 12.19
CA ALA A 126 0.43 -8.48 12.67
C ALA A 126 0.34 -8.85 14.16
N GLN A 127 1.01 -9.92 14.57
CA GLN A 127 1.05 -10.36 15.97
C GLN A 127 1.72 -9.31 16.87
N GLU A 128 2.87 -8.78 16.47
CA GLU A 128 3.55 -7.69 17.19
C GLU A 128 2.65 -6.45 17.34
N ALA A 129 1.89 -6.10 16.29
CA ALA A 129 0.96 -4.97 16.34
C ALA A 129 -0.18 -5.19 17.34
N ARG A 130 -0.74 -6.41 17.40
CA ARG A 130 -1.77 -6.79 18.38
C ARG A 130 -1.24 -6.69 19.81
N GLU A 131 -0.04 -7.22 20.05
CA GLU A 131 0.61 -7.17 21.36
C GLU A 131 0.88 -5.74 21.79
N ALA A 132 1.40 -4.90 20.88
CA ALA A 132 1.66 -3.48 21.15
C ALA A 132 0.36 -2.68 21.41
N ALA A 133 -0.75 -3.05 20.78
CA ALA A 133 -2.04 -2.39 21.00
C ALA A 133 -2.71 -2.81 22.32
N GLY A 134 -2.39 -3.98 22.87
CA GLY A 134 -2.94 -4.48 24.12
C GLY A 134 -4.47 -4.51 24.11
N ALA A 135 -5.10 -3.99 25.17
CA ALA A 135 -6.57 -3.98 25.31
C ALA A 135 -7.30 -3.14 24.25
N LYS A 136 -6.58 -2.23 23.56
CA LYS A 136 -7.14 -1.44 22.46
C LYS A 136 -7.35 -2.33 21.22
N GLY A 137 -6.49 -3.32 21.01
CA GLY A 137 -6.50 -4.10 19.76
C GLY A 137 -6.27 -3.22 18.52
N ILE A 138 -6.39 -3.85 17.35
CA ILE A 138 -6.13 -3.22 16.05
C ILE A 138 -7.32 -3.40 15.11
N ARG A 139 -7.37 -2.56 14.07
CA ARG A 139 -8.15 -2.79 12.86
C ARG A 139 -7.22 -2.67 11.66
N VAL A 140 -7.17 -3.71 10.85
CA VAL A 140 -6.25 -3.81 9.72
C VAL A 140 -7.06 -3.84 8.44
N VAL A 141 -6.73 -2.96 7.49
CA VAL A 141 -7.21 -3.05 6.11
C VAL A 141 -6.03 -3.42 5.24
N GLY A 142 -6.04 -4.63 4.71
CA GLY A 142 -5.11 -5.08 3.68
C GLY A 142 -5.64 -4.87 2.28
N ILE A 143 -4.79 -4.68 1.29
CA ILE A 143 -5.16 -4.94 -0.11
C ILE A 143 -4.37 -6.14 -0.63
N VAL A 144 -5.08 -7.10 -1.19
CA VAL A 144 -4.51 -8.29 -1.84
C VAL A 144 -4.75 -8.23 -3.34
N ARG A 145 -3.79 -8.75 -4.11
CA ARG A 145 -3.88 -8.89 -5.57
C ARG A 145 -3.38 -10.26 -5.97
N ASP A 146 -3.83 -10.75 -7.12
CA ASP A 146 -3.32 -12.00 -7.68
C ASP A 146 -1.78 -12.02 -7.73
N PRO A 147 -1.10 -12.97 -7.03
CA PRO A 147 0.36 -13.06 -6.99
C PRO A 147 1.05 -13.12 -8.37
N VAL A 148 0.43 -13.76 -9.35
CA VAL A 148 1.00 -13.83 -10.72
C VAL A 148 0.88 -12.48 -11.42
N SER A 149 -0.29 -11.84 -11.33
CA SER A 149 -0.50 -10.48 -11.83
C SER A 149 0.46 -9.47 -11.18
N MET A 150 0.81 -9.63 -9.90
CA MET A 150 1.79 -8.78 -9.22
C MET A 150 3.19 -8.83 -9.86
N ILE A 151 3.70 -10.02 -10.18
CA ILE A 151 5.05 -10.14 -10.79
C ILE A 151 5.10 -9.66 -12.23
N VAL A 152 4.02 -9.88 -12.99
CA VAL A 152 3.86 -9.34 -14.35
C VAL A 152 3.84 -7.80 -14.28
N SER A 153 3.01 -7.27 -13.38
CA SER A 153 2.87 -5.83 -13.17
C SER A 153 4.18 -5.18 -12.69
N ALA A 154 4.95 -5.87 -11.83
CA ALA A 154 6.27 -5.41 -11.41
C ALA A 154 7.27 -5.38 -12.57
N TYR A 155 7.34 -6.44 -13.38
CA TYR A 155 8.22 -6.45 -14.55
C TYR A 155 7.91 -5.27 -15.48
N CYS A 156 6.66 -5.12 -15.93
CA CYS A 156 6.29 -4.06 -16.88
C CYS A 156 6.59 -2.66 -16.36
N TYR A 157 6.29 -2.40 -15.09
CA TYR A 157 6.54 -1.11 -14.48
C TYR A 157 8.03 -0.76 -14.40
N HIS A 158 8.84 -1.69 -13.88
CA HIS A 158 10.26 -1.40 -13.65
C HIS A 158 11.10 -1.52 -14.92
N HIS A 159 10.73 -2.41 -15.85
CA HIS A 159 11.43 -2.60 -17.12
C HIS A 159 11.40 -1.34 -18.00
N ARG A 160 10.34 -0.53 -17.92
CA ARG A 160 10.25 0.77 -18.62
C ARG A 160 10.96 1.93 -17.91
N GLY A 161 11.70 1.67 -16.82
CA GLY A 161 12.47 2.70 -16.13
C GLY A 161 11.79 3.35 -14.93
N MET A 162 10.64 2.86 -14.49
CA MET A 162 10.03 3.40 -13.26
C MET A 162 10.74 2.86 -12.02
N GLU A 163 11.02 3.76 -11.08
CA GLU A 163 11.80 3.46 -9.87
C GLU A 163 13.07 2.65 -10.17
N PRO A 164 14.00 3.18 -11.00
CA PRO A 164 15.17 2.44 -11.46
C PRO A 164 16.13 2.08 -10.30
N TYR A 165 15.96 2.74 -9.15
CA TYR A 165 16.72 2.58 -7.92
C TYR A 165 16.00 1.73 -6.86
N ASN A 166 14.93 1.01 -7.23
CA ASN A 166 14.24 0.13 -6.29
C ASN A 166 15.18 -1.00 -5.83
N ALA A 167 15.50 -1.00 -4.53
CA ALA A 167 16.49 -1.91 -3.94
C ALA A 167 16.10 -3.40 -4.08
N MET A 168 14.80 -3.70 -4.24
CA MET A 168 14.32 -5.06 -4.50
C MET A 168 14.96 -5.64 -5.76
N PHE A 169 15.24 -4.80 -6.77
CA PHE A 169 15.74 -5.20 -8.09
C PHE A 169 17.24 -4.93 -8.28
N TYR A 170 18.02 -4.89 -7.20
CA TYR A 170 19.47 -4.73 -7.26
C TYR A 170 20.16 -5.90 -8.03
N PRO A 171 21.21 -5.65 -8.83
CA PRO A 171 21.82 -4.33 -9.14
C PRO A 171 20.90 -3.38 -9.90
N GLU A 172 20.98 -2.08 -9.61
CA GLU A 172 20.18 -1.04 -10.27
C GLU A 172 20.31 -1.12 -11.80
N GLY A 173 19.19 -0.94 -12.51
CA GLY A 173 19.14 -1.00 -13.97
C GLY A 173 19.25 -2.40 -14.58
N THR A 174 19.42 -3.47 -13.78
CA THR A 174 19.45 -4.86 -14.31
C THR A 174 18.16 -5.18 -15.07
N LEU A 175 17.01 -4.85 -14.49
CA LEU A 175 15.71 -5.20 -15.06
C LEU A 175 15.44 -4.50 -16.40
N LEU A 176 16.05 -3.33 -16.66
CA LEU A 176 15.96 -2.61 -17.94
C LEU A 176 16.64 -3.36 -19.09
N GLN A 177 17.56 -4.27 -18.76
CA GLN A 177 18.38 -4.99 -19.74
C GLN A 177 17.86 -6.41 -20.01
N LEU A 178 16.88 -6.87 -19.24
CA LEU A 178 16.33 -8.22 -19.36
C LEU A 178 15.09 -8.21 -20.26
N GLY A 179 15.02 -9.15 -21.19
CA GLY A 179 13.81 -9.41 -21.97
C GLY A 179 12.68 -9.95 -21.09
N PRO A 180 11.45 -10.06 -21.63
CA PRO A 180 10.26 -10.47 -20.87
C PRO A 180 10.45 -11.76 -20.07
N LYS A 181 11.04 -12.79 -20.69
CA LYS A 181 11.24 -14.10 -20.06
C LYS A 181 12.24 -14.04 -18.90
N GLU A 182 13.43 -13.49 -19.14
CA GLU A 182 14.49 -13.39 -18.14
C GLU A 182 14.11 -12.42 -17.02
N GLY A 183 13.47 -11.32 -17.37
CA GLY A 183 13.04 -10.29 -16.44
C GLY A 183 11.88 -10.72 -15.56
N LEU A 184 10.89 -11.44 -16.10
CA LEU A 184 9.81 -12.01 -15.29
C LEU A 184 10.37 -12.99 -14.23
N LYS A 185 11.30 -13.86 -14.64
CA LYS A 185 12.00 -14.75 -13.69
C LYS A 185 12.73 -13.96 -12.62
N PHE A 186 13.50 -12.94 -13.02
CA PHE A 186 14.26 -12.09 -12.11
C PHE A 186 13.37 -11.40 -11.06
N VAL A 187 12.20 -10.89 -11.50
CA VAL A 187 11.21 -10.25 -10.64
C VAL A 187 10.55 -11.25 -9.70
N ALA A 188 10.13 -12.41 -10.23
CA ALA A 188 9.47 -13.44 -9.44
C ALA A 188 10.35 -13.96 -8.30
N GLU A 189 11.65 -14.16 -8.54
CA GLU A 189 12.59 -14.57 -7.48
C GLU A 189 12.72 -13.52 -6.36
N ARG A 190 12.64 -12.22 -6.70
CA ARG A 190 12.85 -11.10 -5.76
C ARG A 190 11.59 -10.68 -5.01
N MET A 191 10.42 -10.84 -5.62
CA MET A 191 9.13 -10.55 -4.98
C MET A 191 8.64 -11.67 -4.06
N LEU A 192 9.33 -12.82 -4.04
CA LEU A 192 8.85 -14.02 -3.37
C LEU A 192 8.59 -13.82 -1.87
N ALA A 193 9.53 -13.20 -1.15
CA ALA A 193 9.37 -12.94 0.28
C ALA A 193 8.24 -11.94 0.57
N LEU A 194 8.05 -10.95 -0.30
CA LEU A 194 6.98 -9.96 -0.18
C LEU A 194 5.60 -10.60 -0.37
N ILE A 195 5.46 -11.46 -1.36
CA ILE A 195 4.21 -12.17 -1.64
C ILE A 195 3.92 -13.22 -0.55
N GLU A 196 4.95 -13.86 -0.02
CA GLU A 196 4.84 -14.75 1.14
C GLU A 196 4.35 -13.98 2.38
N ASN A 197 4.89 -12.79 2.65
CA ASN A 197 4.43 -11.91 3.72
C ASN A 197 2.96 -11.52 3.55
N MET A 198 2.56 -11.06 2.36
CA MET A 198 1.17 -10.73 2.04
C MET A 198 0.26 -11.95 2.24
N THR A 199 0.64 -13.10 1.67
CA THR A 199 -0.15 -14.32 1.75
C THR A 199 -0.35 -14.75 3.19
N SER A 200 0.72 -14.83 3.98
CA SER A 200 0.64 -15.24 5.40
C SER A 200 -0.23 -14.29 6.25
N ALA A 201 -0.28 -13.01 5.91
CA ALA A 201 -1.06 -12.02 6.64
C ALA A 201 -2.57 -12.11 6.33
N PHE A 202 -2.95 -12.54 5.13
CA PHE A 202 -4.33 -12.41 4.63
C PHE A 202 -5.00 -13.72 4.21
N GLU A 203 -4.29 -14.85 4.21
CA GLU A 203 -4.85 -16.18 3.86
C GLU A 203 -5.91 -16.69 4.85
N GLN A 204 -5.86 -16.23 6.10
CA GLN A 204 -6.79 -16.65 7.15
C GLN A 204 -7.58 -15.44 7.62
N PRO A 205 -8.93 -15.49 7.55
CA PRO A 205 -9.77 -14.46 8.13
C PRO A 205 -9.49 -14.33 9.63
N VAL A 206 -9.22 -13.11 10.07
CA VAL A 206 -9.13 -12.75 11.49
C VAL A 206 -10.10 -11.60 11.73
N ASN A 207 -10.78 -11.59 12.87
CA ASN A 207 -11.82 -10.60 13.18
C ASN A 207 -11.32 -9.14 13.18
N ASP A 208 -10.01 -8.94 13.27
CA ASP A 208 -9.35 -7.63 13.27
C ASP A 208 -8.72 -7.25 11.91
N THR A 209 -8.96 -8.04 10.86
CA THR A 209 -8.42 -7.82 9.52
C THR A 209 -9.51 -7.89 8.47
N PHE A 210 -9.58 -6.85 7.64
CA PHE A 210 -10.35 -6.80 6.42
C PHE A 210 -9.40 -6.78 5.23
N HIS A 211 -9.65 -7.60 4.22
CA HIS A 211 -8.90 -7.54 2.96
C HIS A 211 -9.77 -6.95 1.86
N LEU A 212 -9.21 -5.99 1.13
CA LEU A 212 -9.70 -5.53 -0.15
C LEU A 212 -9.12 -6.42 -1.24
N VAL A 213 -9.96 -6.88 -2.16
CA VAL A 213 -9.51 -7.60 -3.36
C VAL A 213 -9.29 -6.59 -4.48
N TYR A 214 -8.04 -6.42 -4.91
CA TYR A 214 -7.65 -5.42 -5.92
C TYR A 214 -8.52 -5.48 -7.17
N GLU A 215 -8.76 -6.68 -7.70
CA GLU A 215 -9.52 -6.91 -8.93
C GLU A 215 -11.00 -6.49 -8.77
N LYS A 216 -11.57 -6.60 -7.56
CA LYS A 216 -12.94 -6.14 -7.29
C LYS A 216 -13.01 -4.62 -7.22
N VAL A 217 -12.10 -4.00 -6.46
CA VAL A 217 -12.10 -2.55 -6.22
C VAL A 217 -11.66 -1.75 -7.45
N ALA A 218 -10.74 -2.29 -8.26
CA ALA A 218 -10.26 -1.64 -9.48
C ALA A 218 -11.10 -2.00 -10.72
N GLY A 219 -11.76 -3.16 -10.74
CA GLY A 219 -12.45 -3.68 -11.93
C GLY A 219 -13.75 -2.96 -12.30
N SER A 220 -14.41 -2.29 -11.35
CA SER A 220 -15.60 -1.48 -11.64
C SER A 220 -15.93 -0.51 -10.50
N SER A 221 -16.66 0.57 -10.81
CA SER A 221 -17.18 1.48 -9.78
C SER A 221 -18.17 0.84 -8.81
N GLN A 222 -18.91 -0.19 -9.25
CA GLN A 222 -19.82 -0.92 -8.37
C GLN A 222 -19.03 -1.77 -7.38
N GLY A 223 -18.06 -2.56 -7.87
CA GLY A 223 -17.18 -3.35 -7.00
C GLY A 223 -16.35 -2.48 -6.06
N PHE A 224 -15.97 -1.28 -6.49
CA PHE A 224 -15.39 -0.25 -5.62
C PHE A 224 -16.33 0.14 -4.48
N ASP A 225 -17.56 0.56 -4.79
CA ASP A 225 -18.53 1.02 -3.78
C ASP A 225 -18.84 -0.09 -2.77
N GLU A 226 -19.07 -1.32 -3.23
CA GLU A 226 -19.35 -2.49 -2.37
C GLU A 226 -18.20 -2.77 -1.40
N GLN A 227 -16.96 -2.84 -1.91
CA GLN A 227 -15.78 -3.11 -1.09
C GLN A 227 -15.50 -1.98 -0.08
N VAL A 228 -15.71 -0.73 -0.48
CA VAL A 228 -15.48 0.43 0.40
C VAL A 228 -16.55 0.52 1.49
N GLU A 229 -17.81 0.19 1.19
CA GLU A 229 -18.89 0.15 2.20
C GLU A 229 -18.65 -0.94 3.25
N GLU A 230 -18.25 -2.15 2.82
CA GLU A 230 -17.83 -3.23 3.72
C GLU A 230 -16.63 -2.81 4.58
N MET A 231 -15.64 -2.15 3.97
CA MET A 231 -14.46 -1.63 4.67
C MET A 231 -14.83 -0.60 5.74
N MET A 232 -15.72 0.35 5.45
CA MET A 232 -16.18 1.35 6.46
C MET A 232 -16.91 0.68 7.61
N SER A 233 -17.79 -0.27 7.30
CA SER A 233 -18.54 -1.02 8.31
C SER A 233 -17.60 -1.80 9.23
N PHE A 234 -16.55 -2.42 8.67
CA PHE A 234 -15.53 -3.13 9.43
C PHE A 234 -14.67 -2.19 10.30
N LEU A 235 -14.23 -1.07 9.74
CA LEU A 235 -13.30 -0.14 10.41
C LEU A 235 -13.94 0.50 11.64
N PHE A 236 -15.19 0.93 11.50
CA PHE A 236 -15.80 1.82 12.47
C PHE A 236 -17.01 1.24 13.20
N GLU A 237 -17.57 0.13 12.74
CA GLU A 237 -18.76 -0.48 13.32
C GLU A 237 -19.89 0.56 13.53
N ASP A 238 -20.30 0.80 14.77
CA ASP A 238 -21.33 1.78 15.15
C ASP A 238 -20.75 3.12 15.64
N HIS A 239 -19.45 3.35 15.48
CA HIS A 239 -18.76 4.55 15.99
C HIS A 239 -18.86 5.78 15.08
N LEU A 240 -19.48 5.67 13.90
CA LEU A 240 -19.75 6.80 13.02
C LEU A 240 -21.23 7.18 13.03
N THR A 241 -21.51 8.48 12.96
CA THR A 241 -22.89 8.92 12.64
C THR A 241 -23.22 8.60 11.19
N SER A 242 -24.51 8.54 10.86
CA SER A 242 -24.95 8.32 9.47
C SER A 242 -24.43 9.39 8.50
N GLU A 243 -24.27 10.63 8.97
CA GLU A 243 -23.69 11.73 8.18
C GLU A 243 -22.19 11.52 7.93
N GLN A 244 -21.43 11.10 8.94
CA GLN A 244 -20.01 10.78 8.78
C GLN A 244 -19.83 9.60 7.82
N HIS A 245 -20.61 8.54 7.99
CA HIS A 245 -20.57 7.38 7.11
C HIS A 245 -20.87 7.78 5.65
N SER A 246 -21.93 8.56 5.42
CA SER A 246 -22.29 9.06 4.08
C SER A 246 -21.23 9.97 3.49
N LEU A 247 -20.59 10.81 4.31
CA LEU A 247 -19.47 11.64 3.89
C LEU A 247 -18.30 10.76 3.43
N LEU A 248 -17.92 9.76 4.23
CA LEU A 248 -16.83 8.84 3.91
C LEU A 248 -17.06 8.11 2.59
N LEU A 249 -18.24 7.52 2.40
CA LEU A 249 -18.59 6.85 1.15
C LEU A 249 -18.58 7.78 -0.06
N ASN A 250 -18.86 9.07 0.13
CA ASN A 250 -18.82 10.04 -0.96
C ASN A 250 -17.40 10.50 -1.28
N VAL A 251 -16.56 10.78 -0.27
CA VAL A 251 -15.20 11.28 -0.50
C VAL A 251 -14.29 10.19 -1.06
N THR A 252 -14.47 8.94 -0.67
CA THR A 252 -13.64 7.82 -1.18
C THR A 252 -13.89 7.54 -2.65
N LYS A 253 -15.02 7.96 -3.24
CA LYS A 253 -15.27 7.82 -4.68
C LYS A 253 -14.20 8.47 -5.55
N PHE A 254 -13.46 9.45 -5.02
CA PHE A 254 -12.33 10.06 -5.74
C PHE A 254 -11.11 9.14 -5.87
N ALA A 255 -11.05 8.04 -5.13
CA ALA A 255 -10.05 6.99 -5.31
C ALA A 255 -10.47 5.93 -6.36
N ASP A 256 -11.71 5.95 -6.83
CA ASP A 256 -12.20 5.03 -7.86
C ASP A 256 -11.60 5.37 -9.23
N LEU A 257 -10.71 4.49 -9.70
CA LEU A 257 -10.00 4.62 -10.96
C LEU A 257 -10.93 4.59 -12.20
N ASN A 258 -12.15 4.07 -12.06
CA ASN A 258 -13.13 4.05 -13.15
C ASN A 258 -13.90 5.37 -13.26
N ARG A 259 -14.18 6.02 -12.12
CA ARG A 259 -14.84 7.34 -12.09
C ARG A 259 -13.88 8.47 -12.39
N PHE A 260 -12.67 8.35 -11.87
CA PHE A 260 -11.62 9.35 -11.98
C PHE A 260 -10.36 8.69 -12.55
N PRO A 261 -10.39 8.27 -13.83
CA PRO A 261 -9.20 7.77 -14.48
C PRO A 261 -8.12 8.85 -14.41
N ARG A 262 -6.90 8.45 -14.07
CA ARG A 262 -5.79 9.40 -14.01
C ARG A 262 -5.47 9.86 -15.42
N ASP A 263 -5.25 11.16 -15.59
CA ASP A 263 -4.88 11.71 -16.89
C ASP A 263 -3.64 11.00 -17.41
N SER A 264 -3.58 10.76 -18.72
CA SER A 264 -2.45 10.07 -19.36
C SER A 264 -1.12 10.82 -19.22
N SER A 265 -1.12 12.08 -18.79
CA SER A 265 0.11 12.80 -18.41
C SER A 265 0.71 12.31 -17.09
N ASP A 266 -0.09 11.61 -16.26
CA ASP A 266 0.28 10.93 -15.01
C ASP A 266 0.43 9.40 -15.23
N SER A 267 0.59 8.95 -16.49
CA SER A 267 0.70 7.52 -16.86
C SER A 267 1.96 6.82 -16.34
N SER A 268 2.82 7.54 -15.62
CA SER A 268 4.08 7.01 -15.09
C SER A 268 3.83 5.84 -14.12
N HIS A 269 2.65 5.80 -13.47
CA HIS A 269 2.29 4.76 -12.49
C HIS A 269 1.30 3.69 -12.97
N MET A 270 0.82 3.74 -14.22
CA MET A 270 -0.04 2.71 -14.81
C MET A 270 0.73 1.88 -15.84
N ASN A 271 0.62 0.56 -15.81
CA ASN A 271 1.28 -0.28 -16.82
C ASN A 271 0.57 -0.21 -18.17
N ASP A 272 1.33 -0.49 -19.22
CA ASP A 272 0.78 -0.74 -20.54
C ASP A 272 0.13 -2.14 -20.54
N GLU A 273 -1.14 -2.22 -20.94
CA GLU A 273 -1.88 -3.48 -21.06
C GLU A 273 -1.19 -4.43 -22.04
N GLU A 274 -0.59 -3.90 -23.11
CA GLU A 274 0.14 -4.70 -24.10
C GLU A 274 1.35 -5.41 -23.46
N CYS A 275 2.07 -4.72 -22.58
CA CYS A 275 3.19 -5.32 -21.85
C CYS A 275 2.72 -6.42 -20.90
N GLU A 276 1.65 -6.20 -20.13
CA GLU A 276 1.17 -7.21 -19.18
C GLU A 276 0.68 -8.46 -19.92
N GLU A 277 -0.01 -8.29 -21.06
CA GLU A 277 -0.43 -9.42 -21.90
C GLU A 277 0.76 -10.18 -22.50
N GLU A 278 1.77 -9.47 -23.01
CA GLU A 278 2.98 -10.09 -23.56
C GLU A 278 3.72 -10.89 -22.50
N VAL A 279 3.97 -10.29 -21.33
CA VAL A 279 4.80 -10.87 -20.27
C VAL A 279 4.10 -12.05 -19.62
N SER A 280 2.77 -12.02 -19.49
CA SER A 280 1.97 -13.12 -18.95
C SER A 280 2.17 -14.43 -19.72
N LYS A 281 2.48 -14.38 -21.03
CA LYS A 281 2.77 -15.56 -21.87
C LYS A 281 4.00 -16.33 -21.40
N TYR A 282 4.90 -15.70 -20.62
CA TYR A 282 6.12 -16.31 -20.10
C TYR A 282 5.98 -16.90 -18.68
N VAL A 283 4.84 -16.69 -18.00
CA VAL A 283 4.60 -17.29 -16.66
C VAL A 283 4.77 -18.81 -16.65
N PRO A 284 4.26 -19.58 -17.63
CA PRO A 284 4.47 -21.03 -17.68
C PRO A 284 5.94 -21.45 -17.85
N SER A 285 6.83 -20.53 -18.22
CA SER A 285 8.26 -20.79 -18.41
C SER A 285 9.11 -20.57 -17.15
N LEU A 286 8.50 -20.11 -16.05
CA LEU A 286 9.15 -20.05 -14.74
C LEU A 286 9.59 -21.45 -14.30
N HIS A 287 10.61 -21.50 -13.44
CA HIS A 287 11.05 -22.77 -12.84
C HIS A 287 9.86 -23.46 -12.15
N PRO A 288 9.63 -24.77 -12.32
CA PRO A 288 8.43 -25.43 -11.82
C PRO A 288 8.20 -25.24 -10.32
N GLU A 289 9.26 -25.26 -9.51
CA GLU A 289 9.18 -25.01 -8.07
C GLU A 289 8.73 -23.57 -7.76
N LEU A 290 9.25 -22.59 -8.50
CA LEU A 290 8.88 -21.18 -8.32
C LEU A 290 7.42 -20.98 -8.71
N LEU A 291 7.00 -21.47 -9.88
CA LEU A 291 5.61 -21.41 -10.32
C LEU A 291 4.67 -22.10 -9.33
N SER A 292 5.06 -23.26 -8.79
CA SER A 292 4.29 -23.96 -7.76
C SER A 292 4.10 -23.13 -6.49
N ARG A 293 5.09 -22.34 -6.07
CA ARG A 293 4.95 -21.43 -4.92
C ARG A 293 3.93 -20.33 -5.22
N TYR A 294 4.01 -19.70 -6.39
CA TYR A 294 3.05 -18.68 -6.81
C TYR A 294 1.61 -19.20 -6.88
N ARG A 295 1.43 -20.40 -7.45
CA ARG A 295 0.12 -21.07 -7.48
C ARG A 295 -0.41 -21.38 -6.09
N SER A 296 0.45 -21.84 -5.18
CA SER A 296 0.06 -22.03 -3.77
C SER A 296 -0.36 -20.72 -3.11
N PHE A 297 0.30 -19.58 -3.41
CA PHE A 297 -0.14 -18.28 -2.92
C PHE A 297 -1.49 -17.85 -3.49
N GLN A 298 -1.75 -18.10 -4.79
CA GLN A 298 -3.05 -17.87 -5.41
C GLN A 298 -4.16 -18.65 -4.68
N GLU A 299 -3.97 -19.95 -4.47
CA GLU A 299 -4.93 -20.81 -3.77
C GLU A 299 -5.25 -20.30 -2.36
N ARG A 300 -4.20 -19.99 -1.59
CA ARG A 300 -4.32 -19.52 -0.19
C ARG A 300 -5.02 -18.17 -0.06
N LEU A 301 -4.93 -17.33 -1.10
CA LEU A 301 -5.61 -16.04 -1.19
C LEU A 301 -6.98 -16.12 -1.89
N GLY A 302 -7.41 -17.32 -2.30
CA GLY A 302 -8.71 -17.54 -2.96
C GLY A 302 -8.77 -17.15 -4.44
N TYR A 303 -7.63 -16.98 -5.11
CA TYR A 303 -7.57 -16.76 -6.56
C TYR A 303 -7.65 -18.08 -7.33
N ALA A 304 -8.14 -17.99 -8.57
CA ALA A 304 -8.08 -19.11 -9.50
C ALA A 304 -6.62 -19.40 -9.90
N VAL A 305 -6.24 -20.67 -9.84
CA VAL A 305 -4.90 -21.12 -10.24
C VAL A 305 -4.83 -21.23 -11.77
N THR A 306 -3.86 -20.55 -12.37
CA THR A 306 -3.60 -20.55 -13.81
C THR A 306 -2.22 -21.12 -14.16
#